data_AF-E0DBW4-F1
#
_entry.id   AF-E0DBW4-F1
#
_cell.length_a   1.000
_cell.length_b   1.000
_cell.length_c   1.000
_cell.angle_alpha   90.00
_cell.angle_beta   90.00
_cell.angle_gamma   90.00
#
_symmetry.space_group_name_H-M   'P 1'
#
loop_
_entity.id
_entity.type
_entity.pdbx_description
1 polymer ?
#
loop_
_entity_poly.entity_id
_entity_poly.type
_entity_poly.pdbx_seq_one_letter_code
_entity_poly.pdbx_strand_id
1 'polypeptide(L)'
;MDIHETAAWIDGLFDGEMSLHEAKREEGYPTILATFETEEQISLCSTMGFNEVDTGLESGGLDVRCEFFTITEASQSDAMHVVDATVQTLVQANGTLHAQPDTIIPGIGLAVLPEHLTVCHGLFVAPEVWGPSVPQFIEEDRWTLMLELLLITEDEFNYAVTYGARDLLDELEKTGVNLLDWQR
;
A
#
# COMPACT_ATOMS: atom_id res chain seq x y z
N MET A 1 -3.99 8.29 -16.49
CA MET A 1 -2.64 8.84 -16.37
C MET A 1 -1.71 7.85 -17.04
N ASP A 2 -0.80 8.32 -17.90
CA ASP A 2 0.31 7.46 -18.32
C ASP A 2 1.39 7.34 -17.22
N ILE A 3 2.40 6.49 -17.44
CA ILE A 3 3.43 6.24 -16.43
C ILE A 3 4.27 7.49 -16.09
N HIS A 4 4.44 8.43 -17.02
CA HIS A 4 5.18 9.67 -16.79
C HIS A 4 4.36 10.66 -15.97
N GLU A 5 3.05 10.72 -16.22
CA GLU A 5 2.11 11.50 -15.40
C GLU A 5 2.02 10.94 -13.99
N THR A 6 1.91 9.62 -13.82
CA THR A 6 1.93 8.99 -12.50
C THR A 6 3.24 9.27 -11.77
N ALA A 7 4.39 9.17 -12.45
CA ALA A 7 5.68 9.50 -11.85
C ALA A 7 5.73 10.95 -11.35
N ALA A 8 5.31 11.92 -12.19
CA ALA A 8 5.31 13.33 -11.82
C ALA A 8 4.32 13.65 -10.69
N TRP A 9 3.19 12.94 -10.64
CA TRP A 9 2.21 13.07 -9.56
C TRP A 9 2.79 12.54 -8.24
N ILE A 10 3.28 11.30 -8.22
CA ILE A 10 3.83 10.63 -7.02
C ILE A 10 5.05 11.34 -6.46
N ASP A 11 5.96 11.84 -7.31
CA ASP A 11 7.15 12.62 -6.92
C ASP A 11 6.78 13.86 -6.09
N GLY A 12 5.60 14.45 -6.33
CA GLY A 12 5.11 15.62 -5.61
C GLY A 12 4.36 15.32 -4.31
N LEU A 13 4.14 14.04 -3.94
CA LEU A 13 3.30 13.67 -2.80
C LEU A 13 4.08 13.42 -1.50
N PHE A 14 5.35 13.05 -1.60
CA PHE A 14 6.17 12.63 -0.47
C PHE A 14 7.44 13.47 -0.37
N ASP A 15 7.95 13.61 0.86
CA ASP A 15 9.25 14.23 1.08
C ASP A 15 10.39 13.28 0.68
N GLY A 16 11.49 13.83 0.17
CA GLY A 16 12.68 13.09 -0.25
C GLY A 16 12.83 13.00 -1.77
N GLU A 17 13.93 12.39 -2.22
CA GLU A 17 14.19 12.16 -3.65
C GLU A 17 13.57 10.83 -4.08
N MET A 18 12.70 10.85 -5.08
CA MET A 18 12.10 9.64 -5.64
C MET A 18 13.12 8.83 -6.42
N SER A 19 13.18 7.52 -6.16
CA SER A 19 13.89 6.55 -6.99
C SER A 19 12.91 5.54 -7.60
N LEU A 20 13.07 5.26 -8.89
CA LEU A 20 12.23 4.32 -9.62
C LEU A 20 12.91 2.95 -9.77
N HIS A 21 12.15 1.91 -9.53
CA HIS A 21 12.60 0.53 -9.60
C HIS A 21 11.63 -0.31 -10.41
N GLU A 22 12.15 -1.14 -11.30
CA GLU A 22 11.36 -2.18 -11.96
C GLU A 22 11.59 -3.51 -11.23
N ALA A 23 10.52 -4.11 -10.73
CA ALA A 23 10.58 -5.43 -10.11
C ALA A 23 10.93 -6.48 -11.18
N LYS A 24 12.17 -6.97 -11.15
CA LYS A 24 12.65 -7.98 -12.11
C LYS A 24 12.06 -9.34 -11.77
N ARG A 25 11.17 -9.84 -12.62
CA ARG A 25 10.58 -11.19 -12.53
C ARG A 25 10.53 -11.85 -13.90
N GLU A 26 10.71 -13.18 -13.94
CA GLU A 26 10.55 -13.97 -15.17
C GLU A 26 9.06 -14.16 -15.52
N GLU A 27 8.19 -14.25 -14.51
CA GLU A 27 6.73 -14.40 -14.64
C GLU A 27 5.99 -13.51 -13.64
N GLY A 28 4.84 -12.95 -14.04
CA GLY A 28 3.96 -12.12 -13.20
C GLY A 28 3.65 -10.75 -13.81
N TYR A 29 2.89 -9.93 -13.08
CA TYR A 29 2.53 -8.58 -13.52
C TYR A 29 3.75 -7.64 -13.41
N PRO A 30 4.12 -6.91 -14.47
CA PRO A 30 5.25 -5.98 -14.41
C PRO A 30 4.92 -4.87 -13.41
N THR A 31 5.78 -4.72 -12.39
CA THR A 31 5.55 -3.75 -11.33
C THR A 31 6.66 -2.71 -11.35
N ILE A 32 6.26 -1.44 -11.39
CA ILE A 32 7.17 -0.32 -11.22
C ILE A 32 6.88 0.29 -9.85
N LEU A 33 7.95 0.49 -9.07
CA LEU A 33 7.90 0.98 -7.70
C LEU A 33 8.63 2.31 -7.62
N ALA A 34 8.04 3.26 -6.89
CA ALA A 34 8.67 4.50 -6.50
C ALA A 34 9.03 4.42 -5.01
N THR A 35 10.31 4.61 -4.69
CA THR A 35 10.78 4.61 -3.30
C THR A 35 11.23 6.00 -2.88
N PHE A 36 10.98 6.32 -1.62
CA PHE A 36 11.47 7.52 -0.96
C PHE A 36 12.14 7.09 0.34
N GLU A 37 13.25 7.73 0.69
CA GLU A 37 13.91 7.54 1.97
C GLU A 37 14.06 8.90 2.62
N THR A 38 13.56 9.01 3.85
CA THR A 38 13.63 10.25 4.63
C THR A 38 14.93 10.32 5.43
N GLU A 39 15.28 11.50 5.92
CA GLU A 39 16.44 11.67 6.81
C GLU A 39 16.30 10.87 8.13
N GLU A 40 15.09 10.50 8.51
CA GLU A 40 14.76 9.74 9.73
C GLU A 40 14.84 8.21 9.53
N GLN A 41 15.40 7.73 8.42
CA GLN A 41 15.45 6.32 8.03
C GLN A 41 14.07 5.65 7.85
N ILE A 42 13.04 6.46 7.60
CA ILE A 42 11.74 5.94 7.18
C ILE A 42 11.80 5.61 5.69
N SER A 43 11.50 4.36 5.38
CA SER A 43 11.36 3.84 4.02
C SER A 43 9.91 3.95 3.57
N LEU A 44 9.72 4.51 2.38
CA LEU A 44 8.42 4.53 1.71
C LEU A 44 8.55 3.85 0.35
N CYS A 45 7.55 3.04 0.00
CA CYS A 45 7.43 2.43 -1.31
C CYS A 45 6.00 2.59 -1.82
N SER A 46 5.83 3.16 -3.00
CA SER A 46 4.56 3.32 -3.70
C SER A 46 4.58 2.51 -5.00
N THR A 47 3.43 2.00 -5.38
CA THR A 47 3.21 1.56 -6.76
C THR A 47 3.28 2.74 -7.72
N MET A 48 3.61 2.43 -8.98
CA MET A 48 3.48 3.35 -10.10
C MET A 48 2.85 2.61 -11.29
N GLY A 49 1.62 2.98 -11.62
CA GLY A 49 0.81 2.35 -12.67
C GLY A 49 -0.16 1.27 -12.16
N PHE A 50 -0.31 1.10 -10.84
CA PHE A 50 -1.33 0.18 -10.29
C PHE A 50 -2.75 0.71 -10.52
N ASN A 51 -2.90 1.99 -10.85
CA ASN A 51 -4.17 2.60 -11.22
C ASN A 51 -4.84 1.99 -12.48
N GLU A 52 -4.16 1.10 -13.21
CA GLU A 52 -4.75 0.27 -14.27
C GLU A 52 -5.54 -0.95 -13.74
N VAL A 53 -5.39 -1.30 -12.46
CA VAL A 53 -6.08 -2.42 -11.82
C VAL A 53 -7.43 -1.96 -11.28
N ASP A 54 -8.47 -2.78 -11.53
CA ASP A 54 -9.83 -2.49 -11.12
C ASP A 54 -10.03 -2.66 -9.61
N THR A 55 -10.35 -1.55 -8.93
CA THR A 55 -10.67 -1.55 -7.50
C THR A 55 -12.12 -1.95 -7.23
N GLY A 56 -13.00 -2.01 -8.24
CA GLY A 56 -14.44 -2.26 -8.09
C GLY A 56 -15.25 -1.09 -7.53
N LEU A 57 -14.64 0.10 -7.41
CA LEU A 57 -15.29 1.31 -6.88
C LEU A 57 -15.68 2.30 -8.00
N GLU A 58 -16.79 3.00 -7.81
CA GLU A 58 -17.28 4.07 -8.69
C GLU A 58 -17.70 5.28 -7.84
N SER A 59 -17.44 6.49 -8.34
CA SER A 59 -17.90 7.73 -7.72
C SER A 59 -18.27 8.76 -8.78
N GLY A 60 -19.50 9.28 -8.73
CA GLY A 60 -19.96 10.31 -9.65
C GLY A 60 -19.98 9.88 -11.13
N GLY A 61 -20.09 8.58 -11.42
CA GLY A 61 -20.02 8.03 -12.77
C GLY A 61 -18.60 7.79 -13.29
N LEU A 62 -17.58 7.95 -12.44
CA LEU A 62 -16.18 7.68 -12.76
C LEU A 62 -15.71 6.42 -12.02
N ASP A 63 -14.91 5.61 -12.71
CA ASP A 63 -14.19 4.50 -12.08
C ASP A 63 -13.19 5.06 -11.07
N VAL A 64 -13.23 4.56 -9.84
CA VAL A 64 -12.23 4.89 -8.83
C VAL A 64 -11.09 3.88 -8.95
N ARG A 65 -9.87 4.40 -9.04
CA ARG A 65 -8.62 3.64 -9.14
C ARG A 65 -7.67 4.10 -8.05
N CYS A 66 -6.58 3.37 -7.83
CA CYS A 66 -5.60 3.79 -6.86
C CYS A 66 -4.17 3.50 -7.30
N GLU A 67 -3.25 4.31 -6.81
CA GLU A 67 -1.93 3.83 -6.43
C GLU A 67 -1.97 3.51 -4.93
N PHE A 68 -1.11 2.60 -4.48
CA PHE A 68 -0.96 2.34 -3.04
C PHE A 68 0.49 2.34 -2.60
N PHE A 69 0.70 2.62 -1.33
CA PHE A 69 2.04 2.72 -0.75
C PHE A 69 2.09 2.12 0.65
N THR A 70 3.30 1.86 1.13
CA THR A 70 3.58 1.50 2.52
C THR A 70 4.67 2.41 3.08
N ILE A 71 4.63 2.65 4.39
CA ILE A 71 5.65 3.37 5.15
C ILE A 71 6.16 2.46 6.26
N THR A 72 7.48 2.46 6.51
CA THR A 72 8.08 1.60 7.54
C THR A 72 9.44 2.11 8.02
N GLU A 73 9.82 1.73 9.25
CA GLU A 73 11.18 1.82 9.78
C GLU A 73 12.08 0.64 9.32
N ALA A 74 11.50 -0.37 8.67
CA ALA A 74 12.25 -1.45 8.03
C ALA A 74 13.00 -0.95 6.77
N SER A 75 13.77 -1.83 6.14
CA SER A 75 14.57 -1.45 4.98
C SER A 75 13.70 -1.12 3.75
N GLN A 76 14.20 -0.26 2.87
CA GLN A 76 13.56 0.03 1.59
C GLN A 76 13.30 -1.24 0.77
N SER A 77 14.20 -2.22 0.84
CA SER A 77 14.02 -3.50 0.16
C SER A 77 12.83 -4.29 0.71
N ASP A 78 12.59 -4.26 2.02
CA ASP A 78 11.45 -4.93 2.65
C ASP A 78 10.14 -4.26 2.23
N ALA A 79 10.10 -2.92 2.20
CA ALA A 79 8.97 -2.16 1.69
C ALA A 79 8.66 -2.50 0.23
N MET A 80 9.69 -2.55 -0.62
CA MET A 80 9.56 -2.95 -2.03
C MET A 80 9.00 -4.37 -2.19
N HIS A 81 9.53 -5.33 -1.45
CA HIS A 81 9.07 -6.72 -1.53
C HIS A 81 7.59 -6.86 -1.16
N VAL A 82 7.13 -6.17 -0.11
CA VAL A 82 5.73 -6.22 0.32
C VAL A 82 4.80 -5.58 -0.71
N VAL A 83 5.14 -4.39 -1.20
CA VAL A 83 4.31 -3.69 -2.20
C VAL A 83 4.21 -4.51 -3.47
N ASP A 84 5.34 -5.01 -3.98
CA ASP A 84 5.39 -5.87 -5.17
C ASP A 84 4.58 -7.16 -4.98
N ALA A 85 4.74 -7.85 -3.86
CA ALA A 85 3.97 -9.04 -3.56
C ALA A 85 2.46 -8.73 -3.50
N THR A 86 2.08 -7.61 -2.92
CA THR A 86 0.68 -7.17 -2.81
C THR A 86 0.07 -6.93 -4.20
N VAL A 87 0.81 -6.27 -5.11
CA VAL A 87 0.41 -6.14 -6.52
C VAL A 87 0.15 -7.50 -7.13
N GLN A 88 1.08 -8.46 -6.96
CA GLN A 88 0.90 -9.80 -7.53
C GLN A 88 -0.33 -10.51 -6.95
N THR A 89 -0.56 -10.43 -5.65
CA THR A 89 -1.73 -11.04 -5.00
C THR A 89 -3.03 -10.47 -5.55
N LEU A 90 -3.12 -9.14 -5.68
CA LEU A 90 -4.33 -8.48 -6.20
C LEU A 90 -4.60 -8.82 -7.67
N VAL A 91 -3.55 -8.82 -8.50
CA VAL A 91 -3.69 -9.18 -9.92
C VAL A 91 -4.07 -10.66 -10.07
N GLN A 92 -3.44 -11.56 -9.33
CA GLN A 92 -3.75 -13.00 -9.35
C GLN A 92 -5.16 -13.30 -8.83
N ALA A 93 -5.66 -12.50 -7.88
CA ALA A 93 -7.03 -12.63 -7.39
C ALA A 93 -8.08 -12.29 -8.45
N ASN A 94 -7.69 -11.61 -9.55
CA ASN A 94 -8.50 -11.38 -10.75
C ASN A 94 -9.93 -10.88 -10.42
N GLY A 95 -10.01 -9.85 -9.57
CA GLY A 95 -11.27 -9.21 -9.16
C GLY A 95 -12.03 -9.92 -8.03
N THR A 96 -11.44 -10.93 -7.37
CA THR A 96 -12.01 -11.51 -6.13
C THR A 96 -11.51 -10.81 -4.86
N LEU A 97 -10.41 -10.07 -4.96
CA LEU A 97 -9.82 -9.25 -3.92
C LEU A 97 -9.49 -7.89 -4.53
N HIS A 98 -9.92 -6.81 -3.88
CA HIS A 98 -9.79 -5.45 -4.39
C HIS A 98 -8.99 -4.56 -3.45
N ALA A 99 -8.17 -3.67 -4.01
CA ALA A 99 -7.51 -2.60 -3.27
C ALA A 99 -8.56 -1.55 -2.85
N GLN A 100 -9.08 -1.71 -1.63
CA GLN A 100 -10.07 -0.82 -1.01
C GLN A 100 -9.74 -0.70 0.48
N PRO A 101 -10.12 0.41 1.15
CA PRO A 101 -10.06 0.49 2.60
C PRO A 101 -10.80 -0.68 3.27
N ASP A 102 -10.30 -1.11 4.41
CA ASP A 102 -10.78 -2.26 5.19
C ASP A 102 -10.48 -3.65 4.54
N THR A 103 -9.81 -3.70 3.37
CA THR A 103 -9.39 -4.97 2.76
C THR A 103 -8.13 -5.53 3.43
N ILE A 104 -8.19 -6.79 3.87
CA ILE A 104 -7.06 -7.53 4.43
C ILE A 104 -6.41 -8.40 3.34
N ILE A 105 -5.07 -8.39 3.28
CA ILE A 105 -4.22 -9.19 2.39
C ILE A 105 -3.45 -10.22 3.23
N PRO A 106 -3.95 -11.46 3.39
CA PRO A 106 -3.36 -12.41 4.33
C PRO A 106 -1.99 -12.94 3.89
N GLY A 107 -1.05 -13.05 4.83
CA GLY A 107 0.20 -13.80 4.65
C GLY A 107 1.25 -13.11 3.78
N ILE A 108 1.07 -11.84 3.43
CA ILE A 108 1.99 -11.13 2.55
C ILE A 108 3.39 -11.01 3.15
N GLY A 109 3.48 -10.71 4.44
CA GLY A 109 4.76 -10.61 5.15
C GLY A 109 5.45 -11.97 5.26
N LEU A 110 4.70 -13.04 5.52
CA LEU A 110 5.25 -14.41 5.58
C LEU A 110 5.89 -14.86 4.27
N ALA A 111 5.40 -14.34 3.14
CA ALA A 111 5.87 -14.74 1.82
C ALA A 111 7.21 -14.08 1.45
N VAL A 112 7.49 -12.87 1.96
CA VAL A 112 8.58 -12.04 1.41
C VAL A 112 9.47 -11.35 2.44
N LEU A 113 9.05 -11.27 3.70
CA LEU A 113 9.82 -10.62 4.75
C LEU A 113 10.77 -11.60 5.46
N PRO A 114 11.92 -11.11 5.94
CA PRO A 114 12.83 -11.92 6.74
C PRO A 114 12.25 -12.26 8.12
N GLU A 115 12.68 -13.38 8.70
CA GLU A 115 12.13 -13.95 9.95
C GLU A 115 12.19 -13.05 11.20
N HIS A 116 13.00 -11.99 11.17
CA HIS A 116 13.11 -11.05 12.31
C HIS A 116 12.02 -9.99 12.32
N LEU A 117 11.25 -9.83 11.23
CA LEU A 117 10.08 -8.97 11.19
C LEU A 117 8.84 -9.79 11.59
N THR A 118 8.00 -9.22 12.43
CA THR A 118 6.88 -9.90 13.10
C THR A 118 5.55 -9.70 12.37
N VAL A 119 5.44 -8.63 11.58
CA VAL A 119 4.24 -8.36 10.77
C VAL A 119 4.12 -9.35 9.61
N CYS A 120 2.91 -9.86 9.37
CA CYS A 120 2.68 -10.98 8.47
C CYS A 120 1.53 -10.79 7.48
N HIS A 121 0.63 -9.83 7.70
CA HIS A 121 -0.51 -9.55 6.81
C HIS A 121 -0.54 -8.08 6.40
N GLY A 122 -1.18 -7.78 5.28
CA GLY A 122 -1.49 -6.42 4.86
C GLY A 122 -2.91 -6.02 5.23
N LEU A 123 -3.13 -4.74 5.51
CA LEU A 123 -4.44 -4.12 5.67
C LEU A 123 -4.43 -2.80 4.90
N PHE A 124 -5.36 -2.66 3.96
CA PHE A 124 -5.54 -1.40 3.26
C PHE A 124 -6.39 -0.43 4.08
N VAL A 125 -5.92 0.82 4.18
CA VAL A 125 -6.58 1.90 4.92
C VAL A 125 -6.58 3.20 4.10
N ALA A 126 -7.47 4.11 4.49
CA ALA A 126 -7.37 5.48 4.01
C ALA A 126 -6.11 6.13 4.60
N PRO A 127 -5.23 6.73 3.77
CA PRO A 127 -4.00 7.35 4.25
C PRO A 127 -4.25 8.53 5.19
N GLU A 128 -3.48 8.63 6.27
CA GLU A 128 -3.54 9.76 7.21
C GLU A 128 -2.37 10.75 7.07
N VAL A 129 -1.32 10.40 6.32
CA VAL A 129 -0.10 11.20 6.18
C VAL A 129 -0.33 12.60 5.59
N TRP A 130 -1.43 12.81 4.87
CA TRP A 130 -1.82 14.12 4.32
C TRP A 130 -2.97 14.79 5.10
N GLY A 131 -3.29 14.29 6.29
CA GLY A 131 -4.42 14.77 7.09
C GLY A 131 -5.78 14.46 6.41
N PRO A 132 -6.76 15.39 6.45
CA PRO A 132 -8.13 15.08 6.04
C PRO A 132 -8.34 14.96 4.52
N SER A 133 -7.33 15.27 3.70
CA SER A 133 -7.46 15.29 2.24
C SER A 133 -6.40 14.41 1.60
N VAL A 134 -6.82 13.23 1.15
CA VAL A 134 -5.98 12.32 0.38
C VAL A 134 -5.72 12.93 -1.01
N PRO A 135 -4.48 12.88 -1.52
CA PRO A 135 -4.17 13.28 -2.89
C PRO A 135 -5.05 12.55 -3.89
N GLN A 136 -5.51 13.31 -4.88
CA GLN A 136 -6.42 12.83 -5.90
C GLN A 136 -6.03 13.35 -7.27
N PHE A 137 -6.23 12.52 -8.28
CA PHE A 137 -6.09 12.88 -9.68
C PHE A 137 -7.36 12.48 -10.42
N ILE A 138 -8.06 13.46 -10.99
CA ILE A 138 -9.34 13.27 -11.66
C ILE A 138 -9.14 13.50 -13.17
N GLU A 139 -9.45 12.47 -13.93
CA GLU A 139 -9.43 12.42 -15.40
C GLU A 139 -10.87 12.44 -15.95
N GLU A 140 -11.02 12.36 -17.27
CA GLU A 140 -12.34 12.38 -17.91
C GLU A 140 -13.21 11.15 -17.57
N ASP A 141 -12.58 9.98 -17.39
CA ASP A 141 -13.25 8.68 -17.18
C ASP A 141 -12.82 7.98 -15.88
N ARG A 142 -11.87 8.56 -15.14
CA ARG A 142 -11.20 7.90 -14.01
C ARG A 142 -10.90 8.87 -12.88
N TRP A 143 -11.01 8.38 -11.65
CA TRP A 143 -10.57 9.07 -10.45
C TRP A 143 -9.52 8.22 -9.71
N THR A 144 -8.26 8.65 -9.74
CA THR A 144 -7.17 7.97 -9.05
C THR A 144 -6.91 8.60 -7.68
N LEU A 145 -6.76 7.76 -6.64
CA LEU A 145 -6.49 8.13 -5.25
C LEU A 145 -5.26 7.40 -4.71
N MET A 146 -4.75 7.84 -3.56
CA MET A 146 -3.76 7.08 -2.79
C MET A 146 -4.43 6.17 -1.77
N LEU A 147 -3.91 4.95 -1.61
CA LEU A 147 -4.30 4.00 -0.58
C LEU A 147 -3.07 3.58 0.23
N GLU A 148 -3.22 3.38 1.54
CA GLU A 148 -2.10 2.99 2.40
C GLU A 148 -2.23 1.51 2.75
N LEU A 149 -1.13 0.78 2.57
CA LEU A 149 -0.98 -0.61 3.00
C LEU A 149 -0.26 -0.62 4.34
N LEU A 150 -1.00 -0.91 5.41
CA LEU A 150 -0.43 -1.18 6.72
C LEU A 150 -0.07 -2.66 6.84
N LEU A 151 1.05 -2.94 7.49
CA LEU A 151 1.45 -4.30 7.83
C LEU A 151 1.04 -4.58 9.27
N ILE A 152 0.37 -5.72 9.47
CA ILE A 152 -0.19 -6.13 10.76
C ILE A 152 0.35 -7.50 11.17
N THR A 153 0.45 -7.71 12.48
CA THR A 153 0.88 -8.97 13.09
C THR A 153 -0.21 -10.04 13.00
N GLU A 154 0.12 -11.27 13.36
CA GLU A 154 -0.82 -12.39 13.36
C GLU A 154 -1.94 -12.16 14.38
N ASP A 155 -1.61 -11.60 15.55
CA ASP A 155 -2.61 -11.29 16.59
C ASP A 155 -3.55 -10.16 16.14
N GLU A 156 -3.02 -9.12 15.51
CA GLU A 156 -3.79 -8.01 14.92
C GLU A 156 -4.69 -8.52 13.78
N PHE A 157 -4.20 -9.41 12.92
CA PHE A 157 -4.99 -10.06 11.88
C PHE A 157 -6.13 -10.88 12.47
N ASN A 158 -5.86 -11.72 13.48
CA ASN A 158 -6.88 -12.53 14.15
C ASN A 158 -7.94 -11.64 14.83
N TYR A 159 -7.53 -10.50 15.39
CA TYR A 159 -8.45 -9.49 15.90
C TYR A 159 -9.32 -8.90 14.78
N ALA A 160 -8.71 -8.44 13.68
CA ALA A 160 -9.45 -7.84 12.56
C ALA A 160 -10.41 -8.83 11.88
N VAL A 161 -10.07 -10.11 11.79
CA VAL A 161 -10.99 -11.15 11.30
C VAL A 161 -12.17 -11.35 12.25
N THR A 162 -11.96 -11.17 13.55
CA THR A 162 -12.99 -11.38 14.58
C THR A 162 -13.91 -10.17 14.74
N TYR A 163 -13.35 -8.96 14.76
CA TYR A 163 -14.06 -7.73 15.12
C TYR A 163 -14.19 -6.74 13.94
N GLY A 164 -13.32 -6.85 12.94
CA GLY A 164 -13.28 -5.97 11.76
C GLY A 164 -12.05 -5.05 11.76
N ALA A 165 -11.69 -4.56 10.57
CA ALA A 165 -10.53 -3.68 10.37
C ALA A 165 -10.65 -2.36 11.16
N ARG A 166 -11.84 -1.75 11.20
CA ARG A 166 -12.06 -0.49 11.91
C ARG A 166 -11.87 -0.61 13.41
N ASP A 167 -12.40 -1.67 14.00
CA ASP A 167 -12.22 -1.94 15.44
C ASP A 167 -10.74 -2.19 15.77
N LEU A 168 -9.99 -2.84 14.87
CA LEU A 168 -8.53 -2.98 15.01
C LEU A 168 -7.84 -1.60 14.98
N LEU A 169 -8.12 -0.76 13.99
CA LEU A 169 -7.49 0.56 13.85
C LEU A 169 -7.76 1.44 15.07
N ASP A 170 -9.01 1.47 15.55
CA ASP A 170 -9.39 2.16 16.77
C ASP A 170 -8.59 1.67 17.99
N GLU A 171 -8.29 0.38 18.08
CA GLU A 171 -7.52 -0.19 19.19
C GLU A 171 -6.02 0.11 19.07
N LEU A 172 -5.46 0.05 17.85
CA LEU A 172 -4.07 0.41 17.58
C LEU A 172 -3.81 1.89 17.89
N GLU A 173 -4.75 2.78 17.53
CA GLU A 173 -4.67 4.20 17.86
C GLU A 173 -4.72 4.42 19.39
N LYS A 174 -5.66 3.79 20.10
CA LYS A 174 -5.78 3.91 21.57
C LYS A 174 -4.55 3.43 22.32
N THR A 175 -3.91 2.38 21.82
CA THR A 175 -2.74 1.76 22.45
C THR A 175 -1.43 2.47 22.07
N GLY A 176 -1.46 3.32 21.04
CA GLY A 176 -0.28 4.07 20.59
C GLY A 176 0.80 3.15 20.00
N VAL A 177 0.38 2.06 19.35
CA VAL A 177 1.30 1.13 18.68
C VAL A 177 2.02 1.84 17.55
N ASN A 178 3.34 1.66 17.47
CA ASN A 178 4.10 2.16 16.32
C ASN A 178 3.86 1.25 15.11
N LEU A 179 3.01 1.68 14.18
CA LEU A 179 2.68 0.90 12.99
C LEU A 179 3.83 0.82 11.97
N LEU A 180 4.79 1.74 12.06
CA LEU A 180 5.98 1.76 11.19
C LEU A 180 7.01 0.71 11.62
N ASP A 181 7.00 0.31 12.89
CA ASP A 181 7.86 -0.75 13.43
C ASP A 181 7.31 -2.12 13.03
N TRP A 182 7.99 -2.75 12.08
CA TRP A 182 7.66 -4.09 11.59
C TRP A 182 8.24 -5.23 12.45
N GLN A 183 8.97 -4.92 13.52
CA GLN A 183 9.52 -5.88 14.50
C GLN A 183 8.69 -5.97 15.80
N ARG A 184 7.64 -5.16 15.92
CA ARG A 184 6.83 -5.01 17.14
C ARG A 184 6.22 -6.32 17.67
#